data_AF-A0A9P9ALP9-F1
#
_entry.id   AF-A0A9P9ALP9-F1
#
_cell.length_a   1.000
_cell.length_b   1.000
_cell.length_c   1.000
_cell.angle_alpha   90.00
_cell.angle_beta   90.00
_cell.angle_gamma   90.00
#
_symmetry.space_group_name_H-M   'P 1'
#
loop_
_entity.id
_entity.type
_entity.pdbx_description
1 polymer ?
#
loop_
_entity_poly.entity_id
_entity_poly.type
_entity_poly.pdbx_seq_one_letter_code
_entity_poly.pdbx_strand_id
1 'polypeptide(L)'
;MTLSGSCMCGAIAYKSTVDWRPLHSNAVVASDGFSVTKGTPKQYDIVGGSGKVNHHFFCGDCGSSLFTRLDIMEGKVCIKAGGLDEGGASLGNKVNVELYVKDRVAYLGALEGATQNETM
;
A
#
# COMPACT_ATOMS: atom_id res chain seq x y z
N MET A 1 -21.57 -7.37 10.50
CA MET A 1 -20.57 -8.33 10.00
C MET A 1 -19.41 -8.31 10.98
N THR A 2 -18.81 -9.46 11.29
CA THR A 2 -17.60 -9.50 12.13
C THR A 2 -16.38 -9.35 11.23
N LEU A 3 -15.50 -8.39 11.52
CA LEU A 3 -14.20 -8.25 10.87
C LEU A 3 -13.13 -8.90 11.75
N SER A 4 -12.24 -9.69 11.18
CA SER A 4 -11.06 -10.24 11.88
C SER A 4 -9.82 -9.96 11.04
N GLY A 5 -8.70 -9.68 11.70
CA GLY A 5 -7.43 -9.38 11.03
C GLY A 5 -6.24 -9.63 11.93
N SER A 6 -5.05 -9.44 11.37
CA SER A 6 -3.80 -9.51 12.11
C SER A 6 -2.75 -8.60 11.46
N CYS A 7 -1.68 -8.29 12.20
CA CYS A 7 -0.51 -7.65 11.63
C CYS A 7 0.20 -8.57 10.63
N MET A 8 1.09 -8.02 9.81
CA MET A 8 1.75 -8.75 8.72
C MET A 8 2.54 -10.00 9.17
N CYS A 9 3.08 -10.00 10.39
CA CYS A 9 3.78 -11.17 10.96
C CYS A 9 2.85 -12.16 11.71
N GLY A 10 1.57 -11.86 11.84
CA GLY A 10 0.59 -12.70 12.55
C GLY A 10 0.69 -12.68 14.08
N ALA A 11 1.68 -11.99 14.67
CA ALA A 11 1.88 -11.96 16.12
C ALA A 11 0.77 -11.24 16.90
N ILE A 12 0.05 -10.33 16.23
CA ILE A 12 -1.04 -9.53 16.82
C ILE A 12 -2.28 -9.75 15.96
N ALA A 13 -3.34 -10.30 16.56
CA ALA A 13 -4.62 -10.52 15.92
C ALA A 13 -5.73 -9.70 16.60
N TYR A 14 -6.74 -9.30 15.84
CA TYR A 14 -7.83 -8.45 16.32
C TYR A 14 -9.15 -8.77 15.61
N LYS A 15 -10.26 -8.37 16.25
CA LYS A 15 -11.62 -8.56 15.77
C LYS A 15 -12.49 -7.35 16.09
N SER A 16 -13.42 -7.01 15.21
CA SER A 16 -14.43 -5.98 15.42
C SER A 16 -15.84 -6.48 15.08
N THR A 17 -16.82 -5.98 15.82
CA THR A 17 -18.26 -6.17 15.55
C THR A 17 -18.89 -4.95 14.86
N VAL A 18 -18.15 -3.84 14.79
CA VAL A 18 -18.50 -2.60 14.09
C VAL A 18 -17.58 -2.39 12.89
N ASP A 19 -18.04 -1.65 11.90
CA ASP A 19 -17.39 -1.56 10.59
C ASP A 19 -17.26 -0.11 10.12
N TRP A 20 -16.06 0.28 9.68
CA TRP A 20 -15.76 1.49 8.93
C TRP A 20 -14.76 1.13 7.82
N ARG A 21 -15.04 1.55 6.59
CA ARG A 21 -14.38 1.03 5.37
C ARG A 21 -13.61 2.11 4.60
N PRO A 22 -12.47 2.59 5.11
CA PRO A 22 -11.61 3.49 4.36
C PRO A 22 -10.90 2.75 3.22
N LEU A 23 -10.55 3.49 2.17
CA LEU A 23 -9.69 3.02 1.08
C LEU A 23 -8.29 3.65 1.24
N HIS A 24 -7.26 2.98 0.72
CA HIS A 24 -5.90 3.54 0.66
C HIS A 24 -5.37 3.56 -0.77
N SER A 25 -4.52 4.54 -1.07
CA SER A 25 -3.83 4.67 -2.35
C SER A 25 -2.31 4.72 -2.14
N ASN A 26 -1.56 4.51 -3.23
CA ASN A 26 -0.10 4.57 -3.22
C ASN A 26 0.38 5.51 -4.33
N ALA A 27 1.47 6.24 -4.07
CA ALA A 27 2.24 6.93 -5.10
C ALA A 27 3.43 6.05 -5.49
N VAL A 28 3.57 5.72 -6.77
CA VAL A 28 4.71 4.91 -7.27
C VAL A 28 5.71 5.83 -7.93
N VAL A 29 6.93 5.86 -7.40
CA VAL A 29 8.03 6.70 -7.89
C VAL A 29 9.24 5.86 -8.27
N ALA A 30 10.15 6.43 -9.05
CA ALA A 30 11.44 5.80 -9.33
C ALA A 30 12.36 5.89 -8.11
N SER A 31 13.16 4.84 -7.87
CA SER A 31 14.03 4.75 -6.70
C SER A 31 15.15 5.80 -6.68
N ASP A 32 15.59 6.28 -7.84
CA ASP A 32 16.59 7.33 -8.00
C ASP A 32 16.10 8.70 -7.48
N GLY A 33 14.80 8.97 -7.58
CA GLY A 33 14.15 10.17 -7.08
C GLY A 33 13.65 10.07 -5.64
N PHE A 34 13.88 8.95 -4.94
CA PHE A 34 13.37 8.72 -3.59
C PHE A 34 14.50 8.70 -2.55
N SER A 35 14.32 9.44 -1.46
CA SER A 35 15.20 9.38 -0.30
C SER A 35 14.44 9.56 1.01
N VAL A 36 14.92 8.91 2.07
CA VAL A 36 14.47 9.17 3.45
C VAL A 36 15.26 10.35 3.97
N THR A 37 14.57 11.43 4.31
CA THR A 37 15.21 12.70 4.73
C THR A 37 15.50 12.77 6.23
N LYS A 38 14.82 11.96 7.04
CA LYS A 38 14.99 11.92 8.51
C LYS A 38 14.63 10.55 9.09
N GLY A 39 15.42 10.10 10.06
CA GLY A 39 15.20 8.84 10.78
C GLY A 39 15.55 7.60 9.95
N THR A 40 15.29 6.43 10.52
CA THR A 40 15.54 5.13 9.88
C THR A 40 14.31 4.24 10.04
N PRO A 41 13.61 3.89 8.95
CA PRO A 41 12.47 2.98 9.02
C PRO A 41 12.90 1.59 9.48
N LYS A 42 12.00 0.89 10.18
CA LYS A 42 12.09 -0.56 10.32
C LYS A 42 11.58 -1.23 9.04
N GLN A 43 12.00 -2.45 8.81
CA GLN A 43 11.63 -3.25 7.64
C GLN A 43 11.07 -4.60 8.07
N TYR A 44 10.08 -5.09 7.33
CA TYR A 44 9.61 -6.46 7.41
C TYR A 44 9.39 -7.01 5.99
N ASP A 45 9.85 -8.22 5.74
CA ASP A 45 9.75 -8.86 4.44
C ASP A 45 8.60 -9.86 4.44
N ILE A 46 7.76 -9.79 3.40
CA ILE A 46 6.70 -10.75 3.16
C ILE A 46 6.76 -11.25 1.71
N VAL A 47 6.56 -12.55 1.52
CA VAL A 47 6.39 -13.12 0.18
C VAL A 47 4.95 -12.89 -0.25
N GLY A 48 4.76 -12.08 -1.29
CA GLY A 48 3.45 -11.76 -1.84
C GLY A 48 2.87 -12.90 -2.69
N GLY A 49 1.64 -12.73 -3.18
CA GLY A 49 0.97 -13.70 -4.06
C GLY A 49 1.71 -13.97 -5.38
N SER A 50 2.65 -13.11 -5.77
CA SER A 50 3.55 -13.31 -6.92
C SER A 50 4.73 -14.26 -6.64
N GLY A 51 4.91 -14.71 -5.40
CA GLY A 51 6.09 -15.47 -4.97
C GLY A 51 7.37 -14.61 -4.84
N LYS A 52 7.27 -13.30 -5.05
CA LYS A 52 8.37 -12.33 -4.89
C LYS A 52 8.28 -11.60 -3.55
N VAL A 53 9.42 -11.11 -3.06
CA VAL A 53 9.47 -10.41 -1.76
C VAL A 53 8.91 -9.00 -1.91
N ASN A 54 8.11 -8.60 -0.93
CA ASN A 54 7.68 -7.24 -0.69
C ASN A 54 8.34 -6.76 0.61
N HIS A 55 9.30 -5.85 0.46
CA HIS A 55 9.98 -5.20 1.55
C HIS A 55 9.12 -4.05 2.08
N HIS A 56 8.53 -4.24 3.27
CA HIS A 56 7.64 -3.29 3.90
C HIS A 56 8.38 -2.40 4.89
N PHE A 57 8.39 -1.08 4.66
CA PHE A 57 9.06 -0.11 5.52
C PHE A 57 8.05 0.70 6.34
N PHE A 58 8.28 0.76 7.65
CA PHE A 58 7.37 1.39 8.61
C PHE A 58 8.12 2.13 9.72
N CYS A 59 7.45 3.09 10.35
CA CYS A 59 7.99 3.78 11.52
C CYS A 59 8.03 2.83 12.72
N GLY A 60 9.20 2.67 13.32
CA GLY A 60 9.41 1.77 14.44
C GLY A 60 8.75 2.18 15.75
N ASP A 61 8.31 3.44 15.86
CA ASP A 61 7.75 4.03 17.07
C ASP A 61 6.22 4.11 17.03
N CYS A 62 5.65 4.62 15.93
CA CYS A 62 4.19 4.78 15.78
C CYS A 62 3.53 3.69 14.91
N GLY A 63 4.31 2.87 14.20
CA GLY A 63 3.79 1.81 13.33
C GLY A 63 3.25 2.28 11.97
N SER A 64 3.37 3.56 11.62
CA SER A 64 2.94 4.06 10.31
C SER A 64 3.62 3.31 9.17
N SER A 65 2.83 2.77 8.26
CA SER A 65 3.29 2.20 6.99
C SER A 65 3.73 3.34 6.08
N LEU A 66 5.00 3.34 5.66
CA LEU A 66 5.62 4.47 4.95
C LEU A 66 5.72 4.21 3.44
N PHE A 67 6.43 3.15 3.06
CA PHE A 67 6.62 2.77 1.67
C PHE A 67 6.97 1.29 1.56
N THR A 68 6.87 0.75 0.35
CA THR A 68 7.29 -0.62 0.03
C THR A 68 8.24 -0.62 -1.16
N ARG A 69 9.18 -1.57 -1.16
CA ARG A 69 9.96 -1.94 -2.36
C ARG A 69 9.64 -3.39 -2.68
N LEU A 70 9.24 -3.66 -3.91
CA LEU A 70 8.81 -4.99 -4.31
C LEU A 70 9.75 -5.52 -5.38
N ASP A 71 10.22 -6.76 -5.20
CA ASP A 71 11.13 -7.40 -6.16
C ASP A 71 10.51 -7.53 -7.56
N ILE A 72 9.18 -7.61 -7.65
CA ILE A 72 8.46 -7.64 -8.93
C ILE A 72 8.41 -6.27 -9.63
N MET A 73 8.66 -5.17 -8.90
CA MET A 73 8.69 -3.80 -9.40
C MET A 73 10.08 -3.19 -9.17
N GLU A 74 11.11 -3.81 -9.72
CA GLU A 74 12.49 -3.35 -9.55
C GLU A 74 12.67 -1.88 -9.97
N GLY A 75 13.46 -1.13 -9.19
CA GLY A 75 13.70 0.29 -9.43
C GLY A 75 12.51 1.22 -9.09
N LYS A 76 11.46 0.70 -8.44
CA LYS A 76 10.32 1.50 -7.96
C LYS A 76 10.20 1.50 -6.43
N VAL A 77 9.63 2.58 -5.91
CA VAL A 77 9.21 2.73 -4.53
C VAL A 77 7.72 3.07 -4.51
N CYS A 78 6.93 2.30 -3.75
CA CYS A 78 5.50 2.54 -3.58
C CYS A 78 5.25 3.21 -2.23
N ILE A 79 5.06 4.53 -2.24
CA ILE A 79 4.82 5.36 -1.06
C ILE A 79 3.35 5.26 -0.67
N LYS A 80 3.05 5.15 0.64
CA LYS A 80 1.68 5.17 1.15
C LYS A 80 1.15 6.61 1.13
N ALA A 81 0.14 6.87 0.30
CA ALA A 81 -0.32 8.22 0.02
C ALA A 81 -0.91 8.94 1.25
N GLY A 82 -1.45 8.19 2.21
CA GLY A 82 -2.01 8.75 3.45
C GLY A 82 -1.01 9.45 4.36
N GLY A 83 0.30 9.26 4.14
CA GLY A 83 1.36 9.97 4.87
C GLY A 83 1.94 11.18 4.13
N LEU A 84 1.37 11.57 2.98
CA LEU A 84 1.84 12.74 2.22
C LEU A 84 1.24 14.02 2.77
N ASP A 85 2.09 15.02 3.00
CA ASP A 85 1.70 16.35 3.48
C ASP A 85 0.94 17.15 2.42
N GLU A 86 0.37 18.29 2.84
CA GLU A 86 -0.23 19.30 1.96
C GLU A 86 -1.30 18.78 0.99
N GLY A 87 -2.04 17.73 1.39
CA GLY A 87 -3.07 17.13 0.56
C GLY A 87 -2.54 16.24 -0.57
N GLY A 88 -1.26 15.85 -0.52
CA GLY A 88 -0.63 14.95 -1.49
C GLY A 88 -1.32 13.59 -1.62
N ALA A 89 -2.10 13.18 -0.62
CA ALA A 89 -2.95 12.00 -0.67
C ALA A 89 -3.97 12.01 -1.85
N SER A 90 -4.28 13.18 -2.41
CA SER A 90 -5.14 13.31 -3.60
C SER A 90 -4.52 12.74 -4.87
N LEU A 91 -3.19 12.59 -4.92
CA LEU A 91 -2.44 12.13 -6.10
C LEU A 91 -2.80 12.93 -7.39
N GLY A 92 -3.11 14.21 -7.23
CA GLY A 92 -3.55 15.05 -8.35
C GLY A 92 -4.88 14.62 -8.97
N ASN A 93 -5.74 13.94 -8.20
CA ASN A 93 -7.03 13.38 -8.62
C ASN A 93 -6.92 12.41 -9.81
N LYS A 94 -5.78 11.73 -9.95
CA LYS A 94 -5.53 10.79 -11.04
C LYS A 94 -4.98 9.47 -10.51
N VAL A 95 -5.63 8.38 -10.91
CA VAL A 95 -5.13 7.02 -10.72
C VAL A 95 -4.70 6.48 -12.07
N ASN A 96 -3.43 6.09 -12.19
CA ASN A 96 -2.89 5.58 -13.45
C ASN A 96 -3.13 4.08 -13.63
N VAL A 97 -3.15 3.31 -12.53
CA VAL A 97 -3.26 1.86 -12.56
C VAL A 97 -4.11 1.39 -11.39
N GLU A 98 -5.07 0.51 -11.67
CA GLU A 98 -5.78 -0.29 -10.68
C GLU A 98 -5.21 -1.70 -10.69
N LEU A 99 -4.68 -2.14 -9.54
CA LEU A 99 -4.15 -3.48 -9.36
C LEU A 99 -5.19 -4.38 -8.70
N TYR A 100 -5.14 -5.68 -9.01
CA TYR A 100 -6.07 -6.69 -8.51
C TYR A 100 -7.54 -6.47 -8.89
N VAL A 101 -7.80 -5.97 -10.10
CA VAL A 101 -9.16 -5.70 -10.57
C VAL A 101 -10.06 -6.95 -10.63
N LYS A 102 -9.47 -8.15 -10.64
CA LYS A 102 -10.20 -9.42 -10.50
C LYS A 102 -10.94 -9.56 -9.17
N ASP A 103 -10.42 -8.92 -8.12
CA ASP A 103 -11.00 -8.91 -6.76
C ASP A 103 -11.71 -7.57 -6.47
N ARG A 104 -12.04 -6.80 -7.52
CA ARG A 104 -12.69 -5.49 -7.42
C ARG A 104 -13.98 -5.59 -6.60
N VAL A 105 -14.06 -4.74 -5.59
CA VAL A 105 -15.24 -4.60 -4.75
C VAL A 105 -16.41 -4.03 -5.56
N ALA A 106 -17.60 -4.61 -5.40
CA ALA A 106 -18.77 -4.31 -6.24
C ALA A 106 -19.23 -2.84 -6.19
N TYR A 107 -18.89 -2.09 -5.13
CA TYR A 107 -19.25 -0.67 -5.01
C TYR A 107 -18.29 0.27 -5.76
N LEU A 108 -17.15 -0.22 -6.24
CA LEU A 108 -16.14 0.58 -6.93
C LEU A 108 -16.13 0.22 -8.42
N GLY A 109 -16.59 1.14 -9.27
CA GLY A 109 -16.45 1.02 -10.73
C GLY A 109 -14.98 1.15 -11.19
N ALA A 110 -14.69 0.71 -12.40
CA ALA A 110 -13.39 0.96 -13.02
C ALA A 110 -13.16 2.47 -13.19
N LEU A 111 -11.97 2.94 -12.83
CA LEU A 111 -11.60 4.34 -12.97
C LEU A 111 -11.26 4.64 -14.42
N GLU A 112 -11.88 5.69 -14.97
CA GLU A 112 -11.68 6.10 -16.35
C GLU A 112 -10.20 6.41 -16.61
N GLY A 113 -9.65 5.83 -17.68
CA GLY A 113 -8.26 6.03 -18.09
C GLY A 113 -7.21 5.33 -17.24
N ALA A 114 -7.59 4.62 -16.16
CA ALA A 114 -6.67 3.80 -15.39
C ALA A 114 -6.44 2.44 -16.08
N THR A 115 -5.19 2.01 -16.18
CA THR A 115 -4.87 0.64 -16.61
C THR A 115 -5.42 -0.37 -15.59
N GLN A 116 -6.04 -1.43 -16.09
CA GLN A 116 -6.74 -2.43 -15.28
C GLN A 116 -5.92 -3.72 -15.23
N ASN A 117 -5.27 -4.02 -14.10
CA ASN A 117 -4.44 -5.21 -13.95
C ASN A 117 -5.03 -6.17 -12.92
N GLU A 118 -5.16 -7.45 -13.27
CA GLU A 118 -5.68 -8.49 -12.37
C GLU A 118 -4.67 -8.91 -11.30
N THR A 119 -3.39 -8.64 -11.55
CA THR A 119 -2.27 -8.95 -10.67
C THR A 119 -1.33 -7.76 -10.60
N MET A 120 -0.22 -7.92 -9.89
CA MET A 120 0.81 -6.91 -9.75
C MET A 120 1.78 -6.93 -10.93
#